data_AF-A0A822A8Q2-F1
#
_entry.id   AF-A0A822A8Q2-F1
#
_cell.length_a   1.000
_cell.length_b   1.000
_cell.length_c   1.000
_cell.angle_alpha   90.00
_cell.angle_beta   90.00
_cell.angle_gamma   90.00
#
_symmetry.space_group_name_H-M   'P 1'
#
loop_
_entity.id
_entity.type
_entity.pdbx_description
1 polymer ?
#
loop_
_entity_poly.entity_id
_entity_poly.type
_entity_poly.pdbx_seq_one_letter_code
_entity_poly.pdbx_strand_id
1 'polypeptide(L)'
;MNSSKLELTALINIVLCKTETSACYLQECSACSTILPSTFLFEQFKANSINEDSDITWITWERNEKRTELQRHTTSIAAFLEKLDALWSKFLVHHFYTIEQREYIKKIKNESSEKGTAIIQLDFAQNFTLVSQSSVQSSYWSQKQATLFTVHIKMGSGHRNLVFISDYMHHTTEFVYEAQKHIIEFLKKWYPNIKHV
;
A
#
# COMPACT_ATOMS: atom_id res chain seq x y z
N MET A 1 -18.04 -28.10 -6.23
CA MET A 1 -16.79 -27.93 -5.46
C MET A 1 -16.75 -26.50 -4.98
N ASN A 2 -16.94 -26.27 -3.68
CA ASN A 2 -16.78 -24.94 -3.10
C ASN A 2 -15.30 -24.57 -3.20
N SER A 3 -14.97 -23.60 -4.05
CA SER A 3 -13.66 -22.97 -4.07
C SER A 3 -13.51 -22.21 -2.75
N SER A 4 -13.00 -22.88 -1.72
CA SER A 4 -12.65 -22.26 -0.45
C SER A 4 -11.53 -21.27 -0.72
N LYS A 5 -11.90 -20.00 -0.85
CA LYS A 5 -10.94 -18.91 -0.93
C LYS A 5 -10.23 -18.84 0.42
N LEU A 6 -8.95 -19.20 0.45
CA LEU A 6 -8.12 -18.97 1.62
C LEU A 6 -7.84 -17.47 1.70
N GLU A 7 -8.40 -16.82 2.72
CA GLU A 7 -8.12 -15.40 2.96
C GLU A 7 -6.72 -15.24 3.56
N LEU A 8 -6.03 -14.18 3.18
CA LEU A 8 -4.66 -13.87 3.62
C LEU A 8 -4.53 -13.82 5.16
N THR A 9 -5.58 -13.34 5.83
CA THR A 9 -5.65 -13.29 7.30
C THR A 9 -5.57 -14.69 7.93
N ALA A 10 -6.10 -15.72 7.27
CA ALA A 10 -6.01 -17.09 7.77
C ALA A 10 -4.57 -17.60 7.75
N LEU A 11 -3.80 -17.28 6.70
CA LEU A 11 -2.37 -17.62 6.63
C LEU A 11 -1.55 -16.91 7.70
N ILE A 12 -1.84 -15.63 7.95
CA ILE A 12 -1.17 -14.86 9.02
C ILE A 12 -1.43 -15.52 10.38
N ASN A 13 -2.68 -15.88 10.68
CA ASN A 13 -3.06 -16.51 11.95
C ASN A 13 -2.45 -17.90 12.16
N ILE A 14 -2.09 -18.60 11.07
CA ILE A 14 -1.41 -19.90 11.13
C ILE A 14 0.08 -19.71 11.42
N VAL A 15 0.70 -18.70 10.81
CA VAL A 15 2.14 -18.48 10.90
C VAL A 15 2.53 -17.76 12.19
N LEU A 16 1.70 -16.85 12.69
CA LEU A 16 2.01 -16.05 13.88
C LEU A 16 1.52 -16.72 15.17
N CYS A 17 2.10 -16.29 16.29
CA CYS A 17 1.65 -16.69 17.62
C CYS A 17 0.19 -16.29 17.87
N LYS A 18 -0.57 -17.12 18.60
CA LYS A 18 -1.96 -16.82 19.00
C LYS A 18 -2.10 -15.47 19.71
N THR A 19 -1.10 -15.09 20.49
CA THR A 19 -0.95 -13.73 21.03
C THR A 19 0.17 -13.06 20.25
N GLU A 20 -0.22 -12.42 19.15
CA GLU A 20 0.70 -11.72 18.27
C GLU A 20 1.28 -10.48 18.95
N THR A 21 2.55 -10.21 18.65
CA THR A 21 3.29 -9.02 19.09
C THR A 21 4.02 -8.42 17.90
N SER A 22 4.52 -7.20 18.02
CA SER A 22 5.35 -6.58 16.98
C SER A 22 6.53 -7.49 16.58
N ALA A 23 7.16 -8.17 17.54
CA ALA A 23 8.26 -9.10 17.29
C ALA A 23 7.85 -10.28 16.36
N CYS A 24 6.59 -10.70 16.37
CA CYS A 24 6.10 -11.75 15.46
C CYS A 24 6.11 -11.27 14.01
N TYR A 25 5.59 -10.07 13.77
CA TYR A 25 5.54 -9.46 12.44
C TYR A 25 6.91 -9.03 11.92
N LEU A 26 7.79 -8.57 12.81
CA LEU A 26 9.16 -8.16 12.49
C LEU A 26 10.15 -9.33 12.37
N GLN A 27 9.68 -10.57 12.51
CA GLN A 27 10.51 -11.79 12.42
C GLN A 27 11.58 -11.90 13.52
N GLU A 28 11.35 -11.26 14.67
CA GLU A 28 12.22 -11.28 15.84
C GLU A 28 11.75 -12.29 16.91
N CYS A 29 10.55 -12.84 16.75
CA CYS A 29 9.99 -13.82 17.68
C CYS A 29 10.60 -15.21 17.46
N SER A 30 11.25 -15.77 18.48
CA SER A 30 11.84 -17.11 18.40
C SER A 30 10.83 -18.25 18.24
N ALA A 31 9.56 -18.03 18.58
CA ALA A 31 8.52 -19.05 18.51
C ALA A 31 7.91 -19.22 17.10
N CYS A 32 7.83 -18.14 16.31
CA CYS A 32 7.13 -18.16 15.01
C CYS A 32 7.98 -17.70 13.81
N SER A 33 9.18 -17.14 14.02
CA SER A 33 10.06 -16.68 12.92
C SER A 33 10.50 -17.76 11.94
N THR A 34 10.38 -19.03 12.31
CA THR A 34 10.72 -20.18 11.46
C THR A 34 9.51 -20.81 10.78
N ILE A 35 8.29 -20.37 11.12
CA ILE A 35 7.07 -20.92 10.56
C ILE A 35 6.82 -20.23 9.22
N LEU A 36 6.72 -21.03 8.16
CA LEU A 36 6.52 -20.55 6.78
C LEU A 36 5.16 -20.99 6.24
N PRO A 37 4.47 -20.14 5.43
CA PRO A 37 3.21 -20.50 4.80
C PRO A 37 3.26 -21.79 3.98
N SER A 38 4.39 -22.05 3.32
CA SER A 38 4.58 -23.25 2.51
C SER A 38 4.32 -24.53 3.28
N THR A 39 4.74 -24.62 4.54
CA THR A 39 4.58 -25.82 5.37
C THR A 39 3.10 -26.21 5.51
N PHE A 40 2.23 -25.23 5.74
CA PHE A 40 0.80 -25.45 5.83
C PHE A 40 0.17 -25.72 4.46
N LEU A 41 0.52 -24.92 3.45
CA LEU A 41 -0.06 -25.05 2.12
C LEU A 41 0.31 -26.38 1.47
N PHE A 42 1.52 -26.87 1.69
CA PHE A 42 1.98 -28.16 1.20
C PHE A 42 1.12 -29.31 1.73
N GLU A 43 0.86 -29.33 3.04
CA GLU A 43 -0.04 -30.32 3.66
C GLU A 43 -1.47 -30.22 3.10
N GLN A 44 -1.95 -29.01 2.81
CA GLN A 44 -3.26 -28.82 2.16
C GLN A 44 -3.27 -29.37 0.73
N PHE A 45 -2.23 -29.14 -0.07
CA PHE A 45 -2.14 -29.71 -1.43
C PHE A 45 -2.12 -31.24 -1.39
N LYS A 46 -1.32 -31.82 -0.48
CA LYS A 46 -1.23 -33.27 -0.27
C LYS A 46 -2.56 -33.87 0.17
N ALA A 47 -3.26 -33.24 1.12
CA ALA A 47 -4.58 -33.68 1.57
C ALA A 47 -5.62 -33.69 0.45
N ASN A 48 -5.47 -32.80 -0.55
CA ASN A 48 -6.33 -32.73 -1.73
C ASN A 48 -5.81 -33.58 -2.91
N SER A 49 -4.81 -34.44 -2.70
CA SER A 49 -4.19 -35.28 -3.75
C SER A 49 -3.64 -34.47 -4.93
N ILE A 50 -3.16 -33.25 -4.68
CA ILE A 50 -2.49 -32.40 -5.67
C ILE A 50 -0.98 -32.62 -5.55
N ASN A 51 -0.34 -33.00 -6.65
CA ASN A 51 1.12 -33.22 -6.70
C ASN A 51 1.86 -31.87 -6.67
N GLU A 52 2.96 -31.77 -5.93
CA GLU A 52 3.85 -30.60 -5.87
C GLU A 52 4.45 -30.19 -7.23
N ASP A 53 4.56 -31.15 -8.15
CA ASP A 53 5.00 -30.93 -9.53
C ASP A 53 3.87 -30.42 -10.44
N SER A 54 2.63 -30.33 -9.94
CA SER A 54 1.51 -29.83 -10.73
C SER A 54 1.68 -28.34 -11.01
N ASP A 55 1.22 -27.92 -12.19
CA ASP A 55 1.27 -26.52 -12.57
C ASP A 55 0.26 -25.67 -11.79
N ILE A 56 0.72 -24.52 -11.31
CA ILE A 56 -0.08 -23.45 -10.72
C ILE A 56 0.16 -22.15 -11.48
N THR A 57 -0.92 -21.39 -11.70
CA THR A 57 -0.85 -20.07 -12.33
C THR A 57 -1.05 -18.97 -11.31
N TRP A 58 -0.14 -18.01 -11.26
CA TRP A 58 -0.17 -16.88 -10.35
C TRP A 58 0.27 -15.59 -11.05
N ILE A 59 0.00 -14.45 -10.43
CA ILE A 59 0.35 -13.13 -10.94
C ILE A 59 1.14 -12.36 -9.88
N THR A 60 2.10 -11.57 -10.33
CA THR A 60 2.86 -10.68 -9.45
C THR A 60 3.32 -9.43 -10.18
N TRP A 61 3.64 -8.40 -9.42
CA TRP A 61 4.25 -7.19 -9.94
C TRP A 61 5.77 -7.37 -9.97
N GLU A 62 6.35 -7.36 -11.17
CA GLU A 62 7.80 -7.44 -11.35
C GLU A 62 8.32 -6.15 -11.96
N ARG A 63 9.49 -5.71 -11.47
CA ARG A 63 10.16 -4.53 -12.00
C ARG A 63 11.22 -4.96 -13.01
N ASN A 64 10.97 -4.65 -14.27
CA ASN A 64 11.96 -4.71 -15.34
C ASN A 64 12.77 -3.40 -15.36
N GLU A 65 13.84 -3.33 -16.17
CA GLU A 65 14.75 -2.16 -16.23
C GLU A 65 14.04 -0.80 -16.38
N LYS A 66 12.87 -0.77 -17.03
CA LYS A 66 12.17 0.47 -17.40
C LYS A 66 10.79 0.64 -16.75
N ARG A 67 10.15 -0.43 -16.28
CA ARG A 67 8.75 -0.38 -15.80
C ARG A 67 8.42 -1.54 -14.87
N THR A 68 7.44 -1.31 -13.99
CA THR A 68 6.80 -2.35 -13.19
C THR A 68 5.60 -2.89 -13.97
N GLU A 69 5.53 -4.19 -14.18
CA GLU A 69 4.45 -4.84 -14.93
C GLU A 69 3.86 -5.98 -14.14
N LEU A 70 2.56 -6.21 -14.36
CA LEU A 70 1.89 -7.40 -13.85
C LEU A 70 2.25 -8.57 -14.76
N GLN A 71 3.04 -9.49 -14.24
CA GLN A 71 3.47 -10.70 -14.93
C GLN A 71 2.58 -11.87 -14.51
N ARG A 72 2.27 -12.75 -15.45
CA ARG A 72 1.59 -14.03 -15.19
C ARG A 72 2.62 -15.14 -15.32
N HIS A 73 2.70 -15.99 -14.31
CA HIS A 73 3.59 -17.13 -14.26
C HIS A 73 2.76 -18.42 -14.19
N THR A 74 3.25 -19.45 -14.86
CA THR A 74 2.79 -20.83 -14.70
C THR A 74 4.03 -21.63 -14.31
N THR A 75 4.06 -22.13 -13.08
CA THR A 75 5.20 -22.83 -12.48
C THR A 75 4.69 -24.07 -11.73
N SER A 76 5.58 -24.95 -11.29
CA SER A 76 5.19 -25.99 -10.32
C SER A 76 4.73 -25.37 -9.01
N ILE A 77 3.93 -26.12 -8.24
CA ILE A 77 3.52 -25.72 -6.89
C ILE A 77 4.74 -25.56 -5.99
N ALA A 78 5.72 -26.45 -6.07
CA ALA A 78 6.97 -26.34 -5.30
C ALA A 78 7.66 -24.98 -5.52
N ALA A 79 7.86 -24.58 -6.78
CA ALA A 79 8.50 -23.31 -7.12
C ALA A 79 7.67 -22.09 -6.67
N PHE A 80 6.34 -22.19 -6.72
CA PHE A 80 5.46 -21.14 -6.21
C PHE A 80 5.58 -20.99 -4.68
N LEU A 81 5.63 -22.09 -3.93
CA LEU A 81 5.76 -22.07 -2.47
C LEU A 81 7.10 -21.46 -2.02
N GLU A 82 8.21 -21.80 -2.69
CA GLU A 82 9.51 -21.18 -2.44
C GLU A 82 9.46 -19.66 -2.66
N LYS A 83 8.82 -19.22 -3.75
CA LYS A 83 8.66 -17.79 -4.04
C LYS A 83 7.79 -17.09 -3.00
N LEU A 84 6.74 -17.74 -2.52
CA LEU A 84 5.85 -17.21 -1.47
C LEU A 84 6.63 -16.99 -0.17
N ASP A 85 7.39 -17.98 0.28
CA ASP A 85 8.19 -17.90 1.50
C ASP A 85 9.25 -16.81 1.42
N ALA A 86 9.93 -16.68 0.27
CA ALA A 86 10.91 -15.63 0.03
C ALA A 86 10.33 -14.21 0.14
N LEU A 87 9.03 -14.04 -0.14
CA LEU A 87 8.34 -12.76 -0.03
C LEU A 87 7.67 -12.55 1.34
N TRP A 88 7.55 -13.60 2.14
CA TRP A 88 6.67 -13.62 3.31
C TRP A 88 7.13 -12.66 4.41
N SER A 89 8.42 -12.63 4.73
CA SER A 89 8.96 -11.75 5.77
C SER A 89 8.70 -10.27 5.45
N LYS A 90 8.96 -9.86 4.20
CA LYS A 90 8.68 -8.50 3.72
C LYS A 90 7.18 -8.19 3.77
N PHE A 91 6.35 -9.16 3.41
CA PHE A 91 4.91 -9.02 3.48
C PHE A 91 4.42 -8.78 4.92
N LEU A 92 4.87 -9.58 5.89
CA LEU A 92 4.46 -9.43 7.29
C LEU A 92 4.83 -8.06 7.87
N VAL A 93 6.05 -7.61 7.61
CA VAL A 93 6.52 -6.28 8.04
C VAL A 93 5.65 -5.18 7.43
N HIS A 94 5.37 -5.26 6.12
CA HIS A 94 4.52 -4.29 5.44
C HIS A 94 3.08 -4.30 5.99
N HIS A 95 2.53 -5.48 6.25
CA HIS A 95 1.19 -5.65 6.81
C HIS A 95 1.08 -5.01 8.19
N PHE A 96 2.04 -5.28 9.07
CA PHE A 96 2.11 -4.70 10.41
C PHE A 96 2.14 -3.18 10.37
N TYR A 97 3.07 -2.58 9.62
CA TYR A 97 3.16 -1.13 9.53
C TYR A 97 1.90 -0.51 8.92
N THR A 98 1.26 -1.17 7.96
CA THR A 98 0.01 -0.67 7.37
C THR A 98 -1.13 -0.63 8.39
N ILE A 99 -1.22 -1.64 9.27
CA ILE A 99 -2.20 -1.68 10.35
C ILE A 99 -1.88 -0.62 11.39
N GLU A 100 -0.65 -0.57 11.90
CA GLU A 100 -0.22 0.40 12.91
C GLU A 100 -0.41 1.84 12.43
N GLN A 101 -0.02 2.15 11.19
CA GLN A 101 -0.25 3.47 10.59
C GLN A 101 -1.73 3.78 10.48
N ARG A 102 -2.57 2.82 10.06
CA ARG A 102 -4.01 3.02 9.97
C ARG A 102 -4.63 3.31 11.33
N GLU A 103 -4.30 2.54 12.35
CA GLU A 103 -4.84 2.71 13.70
C GLU A 103 -4.33 4.00 14.34
N TYR A 104 -3.05 4.33 14.15
CA TYR A 104 -2.50 5.62 14.58
C TYR A 104 -3.21 6.80 13.90
N ILE A 105 -3.40 6.74 12.58
CA ILE A 105 -4.14 7.76 11.83
C ILE A 105 -5.58 7.90 12.34
N LYS A 106 -6.27 6.79 12.62
CA LYS A 106 -7.62 6.83 13.21
C LYS A 106 -7.60 7.49 14.58
N LYS A 107 -6.65 7.12 15.44
CA LYS A 107 -6.47 7.67 16.77
C LYS A 107 -6.27 9.18 16.71
N ILE A 108 -5.30 9.67 15.95
CA ILE A 108 -5.06 11.12 15.82
C ILE A 108 -6.29 11.83 15.23
N LYS A 109 -6.99 11.22 14.26
CA LYS A 109 -8.23 11.79 13.66
C LYS A 109 -9.39 11.89 14.64
N ASN A 110 -9.42 11.05 15.68
CA ASN A 110 -10.41 11.09 16.74
C ASN A 110 -9.99 12.05 17.87
N GLU A 111 -8.69 12.13 18.16
CA GLU A 111 -8.11 13.01 19.18
C GLU A 111 -7.92 14.46 18.70
N SER A 112 -7.98 14.71 17.38
CA SER A 112 -7.92 16.06 16.81
C SER A 112 -9.16 16.84 17.22
N SER A 113 -9.10 17.43 18.42
CA SER A 113 -10.10 18.37 18.93
C SER A 113 -10.19 19.61 18.03
N GLU A 114 -11.35 20.25 18.01
CA GLU A 114 -11.77 21.23 17.00
C GLU A 114 -10.91 22.51 16.87
N LYS A 115 -9.85 22.75 17.67
CA LYS A 115 -9.22 24.08 17.72
C LYS A 115 -7.70 24.12 17.87
N GLY A 116 -6.95 23.20 17.26
CA GLY A 116 -5.49 23.35 17.24
C GLY A 116 -4.65 22.39 16.41
N THR A 117 -5.16 21.24 15.98
CA THR A 117 -4.36 20.25 15.24
C THR A 117 -4.99 19.97 13.88
N ALA A 118 -4.22 20.15 12.80
CA ALA A 118 -4.59 19.66 11.49
C ALA A 118 -3.90 18.33 11.20
N ILE A 119 -4.64 17.39 10.63
CA ILE A 119 -4.09 16.13 10.12
C ILE A 119 -4.10 16.21 8.62
N ILE A 120 -2.91 16.11 8.04
CA ILE A 120 -2.72 16.22 6.60
C ILE A 120 -2.35 14.85 6.05
N GLN A 121 -3.15 14.39 5.10
CA GLN A 121 -2.87 13.20 4.31
C GLN A 121 -2.53 13.67 2.90
N LEU A 122 -1.35 13.26 2.43
CA LEU A 122 -0.78 13.64 1.15
C LEU A 122 -0.76 12.42 0.24
N ASP A 123 -1.07 12.61 -1.04
CA ASP A 123 -0.90 11.58 -2.06
C ASP A 123 -0.39 12.22 -3.37
N PHE A 124 0.39 11.47 -4.13
CA PHE A 124 1.16 11.96 -5.28
C PHE A 124 0.99 11.04 -6.48
N ALA A 125 0.44 11.58 -7.58
CA ALA A 125 0.40 10.92 -8.88
C ALA A 125 1.33 11.63 -9.89
N GLN A 126 2.47 11.00 -10.25
CA GLN A 126 3.50 11.55 -11.18
C GLN A 126 2.97 11.89 -12.55
N ASN A 127 2.15 10.97 -13.02
CA ASN A 127 1.93 10.70 -14.43
C ASN A 127 0.43 10.61 -14.67
N PHE A 128 -0.32 11.46 -13.97
CA PHE A 128 -1.74 11.56 -14.19
C PHE A 128 -1.97 11.99 -15.62
N THR A 129 -2.57 11.09 -16.38
CA THR A 129 -2.77 11.30 -17.80
C THR A 129 -4.05 12.09 -18.00
N LEU A 130 -3.92 13.29 -18.57
CA LEU A 130 -5.05 14.17 -18.81
C LEU A 130 -5.82 13.67 -20.03
N VAL A 131 -6.91 12.95 -19.77
CA VAL A 131 -7.80 12.47 -20.83
C VAL A 131 -8.83 13.54 -21.14
N SER A 132 -8.81 14.09 -22.35
CA SER A 132 -9.88 14.97 -22.83
C SER A 132 -11.13 14.14 -23.12
N GLN A 133 -12.30 14.55 -22.59
CA GLN A 133 -13.57 13.84 -22.80
C GLN A 133 -14.06 13.89 -24.26
N SER A 134 -13.47 14.75 -25.10
CA SER A 134 -13.78 14.93 -26.53
C SER A 134 -12.56 14.69 -27.43
N SER A 135 -11.71 13.73 -27.09
CA SER A 135 -10.52 13.39 -27.86
C SER A 135 -10.84 12.58 -29.13
N VAL A 136 -10.41 13.09 -30.30
CA VAL A 136 -10.33 12.31 -31.55
C VAL A 136 -9.24 11.24 -31.45
N GLN A 137 -9.32 10.19 -32.29
CA GLN A 137 -8.45 9.02 -32.25
C GLN A 137 -6.94 9.34 -32.28
N SER A 138 -6.54 10.47 -32.89
CA SER A 138 -5.15 10.96 -32.92
C SER A 138 -4.63 11.44 -31.57
N SER A 139 -5.49 11.86 -30.64
CA SER A 139 -5.10 12.34 -29.31
C SER A 139 -4.68 11.22 -28.36
N TYR A 140 -4.94 9.95 -28.73
CA TYR A 140 -4.50 8.77 -27.97
C TYR A 140 -2.97 8.69 -27.86
N TRP A 141 -2.24 9.18 -28.86
CA TRP A 141 -0.77 9.14 -28.92
C TRP A 141 -0.08 10.37 -28.31
N SER A 142 -0.83 11.39 -27.90
CA SER A 142 -0.29 12.69 -27.46
C SER A 142 -0.87 13.15 -26.12
N GLN A 143 -1.24 12.22 -25.24
CA GLN A 143 -1.84 12.57 -23.95
C GLN A 143 -0.80 13.28 -23.08
N LYS A 144 -1.11 14.52 -22.70
CA LYS A 144 -0.28 15.27 -21.75
C LYS A 144 -0.41 14.65 -20.37
N GLN A 145 0.70 14.48 -19.70
CA GLN A 145 0.72 14.08 -18.30
C GLN A 145 0.96 15.31 -17.42
N ALA A 146 0.42 15.26 -16.22
CA ALA A 146 0.70 16.22 -15.18
C ALA A 146 0.93 15.48 -13.86
N THR A 147 1.71 16.11 -13.00
CA THR A 147 1.80 15.72 -11.60
C THR A 147 0.60 16.29 -10.85
N LEU A 148 -0.09 15.40 -10.11
CA LEU A 148 -1.12 15.76 -9.16
C LEU A 148 -0.63 15.46 -7.74
N PHE A 149 -0.55 16.48 -6.90
CA PHE A 149 -0.28 16.33 -5.48
C PHE A 149 -1.53 16.70 -4.70
N THR A 150 -2.22 15.68 -4.23
CA THR A 150 -3.50 15.83 -3.52
C THR A 150 -3.26 15.90 -2.02
N VAL A 151 -4.02 16.77 -1.38
CA VAL A 151 -3.88 17.09 0.04
C VAL A 151 -5.26 17.02 0.65
N HIS A 152 -5.45 16.09 1.58
CA HIS A 152 -6.65 16.02 2.41
C HIS A 152 -6.31 16.47 3.82
N ILE A 153 -6.98 17.51 4.29
CA ILE A 153 -6.79 18.12 5.60
C ILE A 153 -8.03 17.83 6.45
N LYS A 154 -7.84 17.23 7.63
CA LYS A 154 -8.89 17.06 8.65
C LYS A 154 -8.58 17.91 9.87
N MET A 155 -9.59 18.64 10.37
CA MET A 155 -9.53 19.43 11.61
C MET A 155 -10.87 19.29 12.33
N GLY A 156 -10.87 18.61 13.48
CA GLY A 156 -12.11 18.30 14.19
C GLY A 156 -13.10 17.55 13.29
N SER A 157 -14.32 18.09 13.21
CA SER A 157 -15.40 17.59 12.33
C SER A 157 -15.26 18.03 10.86
N GLY A 158 -14.43 19.04 10.57
CA GLY A 158 -14.26 19.63 9.25
C GLY A 158 -13.17 18.97 8.39
N HIS A 159 -13.32 19.06 7.07
CA HIS A 159 -12.30 18.67 6.10
C HIS A 159 -12.10 19.72 5.00
N ARG A 160 -10.90 19.74 4.42
CA ARG A 160 -10.54 20.55 3.25
C ARG A 160 -9.67 19.72 2.31
N ASN A 161 -9.84 19.92 1.02
CA ASN A 161 -9.04 19.28 -0.01
C ASN A 161 -8.31 20.35 -0.83
N LEU A 162 -7.03 20.14 -1.09
CA LEU A 162 -6.23 20.94 -2.02
C LEU A 162 -5.64 20.00 -3.06
N VAL A 163 -5.36 20.53 -4.24
CA VAL A 163 -4.59 19.84 -5.27
C VAL A 163 -3.59 20.81 -5.87
N PHE A 164 -2.33 20.40 -5.89
CA PHE A 164 -1.30 21.07 -6.67
C PHE A 164 -1.19 20.34 -8.00
N ILE A 165 -1.31 21.09 -9.08
CA ILE A 165 -1.19 20.58 -10.44
C ILE A 165 0.07 21.21 -11.03
N SER A 166 0.98 20.37 -11.52
CA SER A 166 2.24 20.83 -12.09
C SER A 166 2.61 20.01 -13.33
N ASP A 167 3.31 20.64 -14.26
CA ASP A 167 3.99 20.01 -15.38
C ASP A 167 5.38 19.45 -15.00
N TYR A 168 5.82 19.65 -13.75
CA TYR A 168 7.04 19.05 -13.22
C TYR A 168 6.84 17.56 -12.96
N MET A 169 7.46 16.72 -13.79
CA MET A 169 7.24 15.26 -13.80
C MET A 169 8.16 14.49 -12.87
N HIS A 170 8.90 15.14 -11.97
CA HIS A 170 9.85 14.45 -11.09
C HIS A 170 9.35 14.41 -9.63
N HIS A 171 9.35 13.22 -9.04
CA HIS A 171 9.06 13.02 -7.62
C HIS A 171 10.30 13.34 -6.80
N THR A 172 10.45 14.61 -6.45
CA THR A 172 11.61 15.05 -5.67
C THR A 172 11.18 15.65 -4.34
N THR A 173 12.07 15.56 -3.36
CA THR A 173 11.85 16.12 -2.02
C THR A 173 11.60 17.62 -2.09
N GLU A 174 12.19 18.31 -3.06
CA GLU A 174 12.02 19.74 -3.30
C GLU A 174 10.58 20.09 -3.68
N PHE A 175 9.94 19.31 -4.57
CA PHE A 175 8.55 19.55 -4.93
C PHE A 175 7.63 19.40 -3.72
N VAL A 176 7.81 18.34 -2.93
CA VAL A 176 7.01 18.09 -1.72
C VAL A 176 7.22 19.22 -0.71
N TYR A 177 8.46 19.69 -0.55
CA TYR A 177 8.78 20.80 0.33
C TYR A 177 8.12 22.11 -0.09
N GLU A 178 8.13 22.44 -1.39
CA GLU A 178 7.43 23.64 -1.90
C GLU A 178 5.91 23.53 -1.72
N ALA A 179 5.32 22.36 -2.02
CA ALA A 179 3.89 22.14 -1.76
C ALA A 179 3.55 22.28 -0.27
N GLN A 180 4.38 21.76 0.63
CA GLN A 180 4.22 21.89 2.07
C GLN A 180 4.22 23.35 2.54
N LYS A 181 5.07 24.22 1.99
CA LYS A 181 5.05 25.66 2.31
C LYS A 181 3.69 26.28 2.01
N HIS A 182 3.15 26.03 0.82
CA HIS A 182 1.84 26.55 0.43
C HIS A 182 0.69 25.97 1.26
N ILE A 183 0.79 24.70 1.67
CA ILE A 183 -0.18 24.10 2.60
C ILE A 183 -0.13 24.80 3.96
N ILE A 184 1.05 25.07 4.50
CA ILE A 184 1.21 25.79 5.77
C ILE A 184 0.69 27.23 5.66
N GLU A 185 0.97 27.93 4.56
CA GLU A 185 0.43 29.27 4.30
C GLU A 185 -1.09 29.27 4.24
N PHE A 186 -1.68 28.29 3.54
CA PHE A 186 -3.13 28.10 3.49
C PHE A 186 -3.71 27.88 4.90
N LEU A 187 -3.09 27.00 5.70
CA LEU A 187 -3.53 26.71 7.06
C LEU A 187 -3.45 27.93 7.97
N LYS A 188 -2.34 28.67 7.96
CA LYS A 188 -2.18 29.89 8.77
C LYS A 188 -3.20 30.97 8.39
N LYS A 189 -3.53 31.09 7.11
CA LYS A 189 -4.51 32.08 6.62
C LYS A 189 -5.93 31.76 7.06
N TRP A 190 -6.35 30.50 6.92
CA TRP A 190 -7.75 30.09 7.13
C TRP A 190 -8.03 29.53 8.54
N TYR A 191 -7.00 29.10 9.24
CA TYR A 191 -7.05 28.50 10.57
C TYR A 191 -5.99 29.13 11.49
N PRO A 192 -6.11 30.43 11.81
CA PRO A 192 -5.08 31.19 12.52
C PRO A 192 -4.79 30.67 13.94
N ASN A 193 -5.69 29.88 14.52
CA ASN A 193 -5.54 29.26 15.84
C ASN A 193 -4.86 27.88 15.79
N ILE A 194 -4.36 27.46 14.63
CA ILE A 194 -3.66 26.18 14.48
C ILE A 194 -2.34 26.20 15.28
N LYS A 195 -2.12 25.14 16.05
CA LYS A 195 -0.94 24.96 16.92
C LYS A 195 -0.03 23.86 16.41
N HIS A 196 -0.61 22.82 15.82
CA HIS A 196 0.09 21.63 15.34
C HIS A 196 -0.39 21.27 13.94
N VAL A 197 0.57 20.88 13.10
CA VAL A 197 0.40 20.40 11.73
C VAL A 197 1.20 19.11 11.59
#